data_AF-A0AA87YYQ2-F1
#
_entry.id   AF-A0AA87YYQ2-F1
#
_cell.length_a   1.000
_cell.length_b   1.000
_cell.length_c   1.000
_cell.angle_alpha   90.00
_cell.angle_beta   90.00
_cell.angle_gamma   90.00
#
_symmetry.space_group_name_H-M   'P 1'
#
loop_
_entity.id
_entity.type
_entity.pdbx_description
1 polymer ?
#
loop_
_entity_poly.entity_id
_entity_poly.type
_entity_poly.pdbx_seq_one_letter_code
_entity_poly.pdbx_strand_id
1 'polypeptide(L)' 'MMRMFRTDIAKQVSAGSSPPTFVADCISRAIRAEYWINQDKEARAQIFKVNKEEKAVLK' A
#
# COMPACT_ATOMS: atom_id res chain seq x y z
N MET A 1 23.29 -1.19 -5.63
CA MET A 1 21.99 -0.98 -6.31
C MET A 1 21.04 -0.39 -5.29
N MET A 2 20.75 0.92 -5.38
CA MET A 2 19.86 1.59 -4.42
C MET A 2 18.50 0.86 -4.42
N ARG A 3 18.11 0.28 -3.28
CA ARG A 3 16.75 -0.16 -3.04
C ARG A 3 15.89 1.10 -3.11
N MET A 4 15.34 1.39 -4.28
CA MET A 4 14.50 2.55 -4.49
C MET A 4 13.39 2.50 -3.43
N PHE A 5 13.26 3.60 -2.68
CA PHE A 5 12.18 3.80 -1.73
C PHE A 5 10.87 3.28 -2.34
N ARG A 6 10.23 2.35 -1.62
CA ARG A 6 8.97 1.66 -1.96
C ARG A 6 8.28 2.28 -3.17
N THR A 7 8.48 1.68 -4.35
CA THR A 7 7.97 2.17 -5.65
C THR A 7 6.48 2.51 -5.60
N ASP A 8 5.74 1.79 -4.77
CA ASP A 8 4.31 2.00 -4.56
C ASP A 8 4.01 3.34 -3.85
N ILE A 9 4.85 3.74 -2.90
CA ILE A 9 4.76 5.06 -2.24
C ILE A 9 5.13 6.15 -3.23
N ALA A 10 6.21 5.97 -4.00
CA ALA A 10 6.61 6.93 -5.02
C ALA A 10 5.51 7.15 -6.07
N LYS A 11 4.84 6.06 -6.49
CA LYS A 11 3.69 6.11 -7.41
C LYS A 11 2.49 6.83 -6.78
N GLN A 12 2.17 6.57 -5.52
CA GLN A 12 1.08 7.23 -4.81
C GLN A 12 1.33 8.73 -4.59
N VAL A 13 2.55 9.12 -4.20
CA VAL A 13 2.92 10.53 -3.99
C VAL A 13 2.84 11.32 -5.31
N SER A 14 3.21 10.68 -6.43
CA SER A 14 3.15 11.27 -7.77
C SER A 14 1.79 11.19 -8.47
N ALA A 15 0.84 10.39 -7.96
CA ALA A 15 -0.49 10.21 -8.56
C ALA A 15 -1.48 11.35 -8.28
N GLY A 16 -1.08 12.40 -7.57
CA GLY A 16 -1.92 13.58 -7.37
C GLY A 16 -2.09 14.40 -8.65
N SER A 17 -3.28 14.97 -8.87
CA SER A 17 -3.57 15.85 -10.01
C SER A 17 -2.69 17.11 -10.05
N SER A 18 -2.12 17.50 -8.91
CA SER A 18 -1.15 18.57 -8.77
C SER A 18 0.17 18.06 -8.16
N PRO A 19 1.32 18.52 -8.67
CA PRO A 19 2.61 18.27 -8.04
C PRO A 19 2.61 18.89 -6.64
N PRO A 20 3.21 18.21 -5.64
CA PRO A 20 3.30 18.75 -4.30
C PRO A 20 4.11 20.05 -4.32
N THR A 21 3.53 21.12 -3.77
CA THR A 21 4.16 22.45 -3.70
C THR A 21 5.13 22.58 -2.53
N PHE A 22 4.96 21.77 -1.48
CA PHE A 22 5.78 21.81 -0.28
C PHE A 22 6.23 20.41 0.14
N VAL A 23 7.38 20.33 0.82
CA VAL A 23 7.89 19.08 1.41
C VAL A 23 6.87 18.43 2.35
N ALA A 24 6.10 19.24 3.10
CA ALA A 24 5.04 18.75 3.98
C ALA A 24 3.94 17.99 3.23
N ASP A 25 3.63 18.37 1.99
CA ASP A 25 2.65 17.66 1.15
C ASP A 25 3.22 16.32 0.68
N CYS A 26 4.50 16.27 0.30
CA CYS A 26 5.18 15.01 -0.02
C CYS A 26 5.14 14.03 1.16
N ILE A 27 5.44 14.51 2.38
CA ILE A 27 5.41 13.69 3.60
C ILE A 27 3.99 13.21 3.89
N SER A 28 3.00 14.11 3.83
CA SER A 28 1.60 13.79 4.08
C SER A 28 1.04 12.75 3.09
N ARG A 29 1.42 12.86 1.81
CA ARG A 29 1.05 11.88 0.77
C ARG A 29 1.75 10.54 1.01
N ALA A 30 3.02 10.55 1.41
CA ALA A 30 3.76 9.32 1.69
C ALA A 30 3.18 8.54 2.88
N ILE A 31 2.83 9.25 3.97
CA ILE A 31 2.18 8.65 5.15
C ILE A 31 0.83 8.03 4.77
N ARG A 32 0.01 8.75 4.01
CA ARG A 32 -1.28 8.23 3.52
C ARG A 32 -1.08 7.00 2.63
N ALA A 33 -0.14 7.05 1.69
CA ALA A 33 0.16 5.91 0.83
C ALA A 33 0.57 4.68 1.63
N GLU A 34 1.43 4.85 2.63
CA GLU A 34 1.86 3.76 3.51
C GLU A 34 0.68 3.15 4.30
N TYR A 35 -0.21 3.99 4.83
CA TYR A 35 -1.41 3.54 5.52
C TYR A 35 -2.29 2.65 4.62
N TRP A 36 -2.63 3.12 3.42
CA TRP A 36 -3.48 2.37 2.48
C TRP A 36 -2.82 1.08 1.99
N ILE A 37 -1.51 1.10 1.73
CA ILE A 37 -0.76 -0.10 1.33
C ILE A 37 -0.78 -1.16 2.45
N ASN A 38 -0.62 -0.75 3.71
CA ASN A 38 -0.68 -1.69 4.82
C ASN A 38 -2.09 -2.25 5.01
N GLN A 39 -3.12 -1.42 4.88
CA GLN A 39 -4.50 -1.87 4.96
C GLN A 39 -4.85 -2.86 3.83
N ASP A 40 -4.42 -2.61 2.59
CA ASP A 40 -4.62 -3.54 1.47
C ASP A 40 -3.88 -4.87 1.69
N LYS A 41 -2.65 -4.82 2.24
CA LYS A 41 -1.90 -6.03 2.61
C LYS A 41 -2.62 -6.86 3.68
N GLU A 42 -3.15 -6.20 4.71
CA GLU A 42 -3.92 -6.87 5.76
C GLU A 42 -5.19 -7.50 5.21
N ALA A 43 -5.94 -6.77 4.37
CA ALA A 43 -7.13 -7.27 3.71
C ALA A 43 -6.83 -8.50 2.83
N ARG A 44 -5.76 -8.44 2.01
CA ARG A 44 -5.31 -9.59 1.21
C ARG A 44 -4.87 -10.78 2.06
N ALA A 45 -4.20 -10.52 3.19
CA ALA A 45 -3.79 -11.58 4.10
C ALA A 45 -5.00 -12.26 4.76
N GLN A 46 -6.04 -11.51 5.10
CA GLN A 46 -7.30 -12.05 5.62
C GLN A 46 -8.02 -12.89 4.56
N ILE A 47 -8.16 -12.37 3.33
CA ILE A 47 -8.78 -13.12 2.22
C ILE A 47 -8.02 -14.43 1.96
N PHE A 48 -6.68 -14.39 1.97
CA PHE A 48 -5.88 -15.58 1.78
C PHE A 48 -6.08 -16.62 2.90
N LYS A 49 -6.20 -16.18 4.16
CA LYS A 49 -6.51 -17.07 5.29
C LYS A 49 -7.88 -17.73 5.13
N VAL A 50 -8.91 -16.95 4.85
CA VAL A 50 -10.28 -17.45 4.63
C VAL A 50 -10.30 -18.48 3.50
N ASN A 51 -9.71 -18.15 2.34
CA ASN A 51 -9.65 -19.08 1.21
C ASN A 51 -8.86 -20.37 1.51
N LYS A 52 -7.86 -20.30 2.40
CA LYS A 52 -7.10 -21.47 2.83
C LYS A 52 -7.92 -22.35 3.79
N GLU A 53 -8.68 -21.74 4.69
CA GLU A 53 -9.56 -22.44 5.63
C GLU A 53 -10.74 -23.09 4.91
N GLU A 54 -11.40 -22.41 3.96
CA GLU A 54 -12.47 -23.00 3.13
C GLU A 54 -11.99 -24.22 2.34
N LYS A 55 -10.80 -24.16 1.76
CA LYS A 55 -10.19 -25.30 1.05
C LYS A 55 -9.77 -26.45 1.97
N ALA A 56 -9.58 -26.18 3.26
CA ALA A 56 -9.27 -27.21 4.26
C ALA A 56 -10.53 -27.89 4.81
N VAL A 57 -11.67 -27.17 4.85
CA VAL A 57 -12.98 -27.71 5.28
C VAL A 57 -13.68 -28.52 4.19
N LEU A 58 -13.43 -28.22 2.91
CA LEU A 58 -13.98 -28.95 1.75
C LEU A 58 -13.21 -30.25 1.40
N LYS A 59 -12.31 -30.71 2.28
CA LYS A 59 -11.50 -31.92 2.10
C LYS A 59 -11.89 -32.98 3.10
#